data_AF-A0A925KC72-F1
#
_entry.id   AF-A0A925KC72-F1
#
_cell.length_a   1.000
_cell.length_b   1.000
_cell.length_c   1.000
_cell.angle_alpha   90.00
_cell.angle_beta   90.00
_cell.angle_gamma   90.00
#
_symmetry.space_group_name_H-M   'P 1'
#
loop_
_entity.id
_entity.type
_entity.pdbx_description
1 polymer ?
#
loop_
_entity_poly.entity_id
_entity_poly.type
_entity_poly.pdbx_seq_one_letter_code
_entity_poly.pdbx_strand_id
1 'polypeptide(L)'
;MAIDPPTLDALVRRHVASMTSIRGRRVHRLLMREFARFDHVLSATASDGSPALLALALDGSAAVCSTNGRGAAAAVDAWARLIGASVSTRFDLTRDSLPVLSWTIWHPGFDRGTGALTIALEGLTDTDRRQVAGLLKVLAG
;
A
#
# COMPACT_ATOMS: atom_id res chain seq x y z
N MET A 1 9.77 -3.04 16.80
CA MET A 1 8.54 -3.11 17.62
C MET A 1 7.47 -2.36 16.86
N ALA A 2 6.38 -3.03 16.49
CA ALA A 2 5.33 -2.42 15.69
C ALA A 2 4.76 -1.16 16.35
N ILE A 3 4.34 -0.21 15.53
CA ILE A 3 3.75 1.06 15.97
C ILE A 3 2.58 0.82 16.93
N ASP A 4 2.49 1.65 17.96
CA ASP A 4 1.38 1.64 18.90
C ASP A 4 0.03 1.91 18.18
N PRO A 5 -1.00 1.06 18.32
CA PRO A 5 -2.24 1.20 17.55
C PRO A 5 -3.00 2.53 17.74
N PRO A 6 -3.14 3.10 18.95
CA PRO A 6 -3.67 4.46 19.13
C PRO A 6 -2.88 5.53 18.37
N THR A 7 -1.56 5.43 18.36
CA THR A 7 -0.69 6.36 17.61
C THR A 7 -0.93 6.26 16.11
N LEU A 8 -1.03 5.03 15.58
CA LEU A 8 -1.38 4.80 14.18
C LEU A 8 -2.77 5.36 13.84
N ASP A 9 -3.78 5.10 14.69
CA ASP A 9 -5.15 5.58 14.49
C ASP A 9 -5.21 7.11 14.40
N ALA A 10 -4.49 7.82 15.26
CA ALA A 10 -4.45 9.28 15.24
C ALA A 10 -3.84 9.83 13.93
N LEU A 11 -2.77 9.22 13.42
CA LEU A 11 -2.14 9.60 12.16
C LEU A 11 -3.06 9.34 10.96
N VAL A 12 -3.67 8.15 10.93
CA VAL A 12 -4.58 7.75 9.85
C VAL A 12 -5.82 8.64 9.84
N ARG A 13 -6.41 8.94 11.00
CA ARG A 13 -7.56 9.88 11.12
C ARG A 13 -7.23 11.25 10.55
N ARG A 14 -6.04 11.77 10.84
CA ARG A 14 -5.59 13.07 10.31
C ARG A 14 -5.47 13.02 8.78
N HIS A 15 -4.89 11.96 8.24
CA HIS A 15 -4.73 11.78 6.79
C HIS A 15 -6.08 11.69 6.06
N VAL A 16 -7.06 10.96 6.61
CA VAL A 16 -8.38 10.81 5.97
C VAL A 16 -9.37 11.94 6.28
N ALA A 17 -9.00 12.92 7.09
CA ALA A 17 -9.92 13.96 7.58
C ALA A 17 -10.56 14.78 6.46
N SER A 18 -9.86 15.00 5.35
CA SER A 18 -10.36 15.75 4.19
C SER A 18 -11.14 14.88 3.18
N MET A 19 -11.27 13.58 3.43
CA MET A 19 -11.97 12.64 2.54
C MET A 19 -13.47 12.58 2.87
N THR A 20 -14.29 12.18 1.90
CA THR A 20 -15.72 11.94 2.16
C THR A 20 -15.92 10.81 3.17
N SER A 21 -17.00 10.85 3.95
CA SER A 21 -17.20 9.95 5.10
C SER A 21 -17.14 8.44 4.76
N ILE A 22 -17.62 8.02 3.59
CA ILE A 22 -17.54 6.62 3.16
C ILE A 22 -16.13 6.26 2.71
N ARG A 23 -15.48 7.11 1.90
CA ARG A 23 -14.13 6.85 1.37
C ARG A 23 -13.08 6.94 2.47
N GLY A 24 -13.15 7.96 3.31
CA GLY A 24 -12.27 8.13 4.46
C GLY A 24 -12.33 6.94 5.43
N ARG A 25 -13.52 6.39 5.70
CA ARG A 25 -13.65 5.15 6.50
C ARG A 25 -12.97 3.94 5.84
N ARG A 26 -13.06 3.82 4.52
CA ARG A 26 -12.45 2.72 3.77
C ARG A 26 -10.93 2.82 3.73
N VAL A 27 -10.40 4.01 3.43
CA VAL A 27 -8.97 4.30 3.47
C VAL A 27 -8.42 4.16 4.88
N HIS A 28 -9.16 4.59 5.91
CA HIS A 28 -8.80 4.39 7.30
C HIS A 28 -8.62 2.91 7.65
N ARG A 29 -9.64 2.07 7.36
CA ARG A 29 -9.53 0.62 7.57
C ARG A 29 -8.37 0.00 6.79
N LEU A 30 -8.14 0.43 5.56
CA LEU A 30 -7.01 -0.03 4.75
C LEU A 30 -5.69 0.24 5.45
N LEU A 31 -5.45 1.49 5.86
CA LEU A 31 -4.21 1.91 6.49
C LEU A 31 -4.01 1.25 7.86
N MET A 32 -5.06 1.14 8.68
CA MET A 32 -4.98 0.40 9.94
C MET A 32 -4.61 -1.07 9.73
N ARG A 33 -5.03 -1.68 8.61
CA ARG A 33 -4.69 -3.08 8.28
C ARG A 33 -3.27 -3.23 7.76
N GLU A 34 -2.88 -2.41 6.78
CA GLU A 34 -1.60 -2.57 6.09
C GLU A 34 -0.41 -1.96 6.86
N PHE A 35 -0.63 -0.89 7.63
CA PHE A 35 0.46 -0.15 8.28
C PHE A 35 0.76 -0.64 9.71
N ALA A 36 -0.13 -1.45 10.31
CA ALA A 36 0.04 -1.98 11.67
C ALA A 36 1.27 -2.87 11.87
N ARG A 37 1.87 -3.37 10.78
CA ARG A 37 3.09 -4.20 10.83
C ARG A 37 4.39 -3.40 10.89
N PHE A 38 4.35 -2.10 10.62
CA PHE A 38 5.54 -1.25 10.59
C PHE A 38 5.84 -0.65 11.96
N ASP A 39 7.10 -0.30 12.19
CA ASP A 39 7.56 0.23 13.48
C ASP A 39 7.24 1.72 13.63
N HIS A 40 7.26 2.47 12.51
CA HIS A 40 7.01 3.91 12.48
C HIS A 40 6.13 4.30 11.31
N VAL A 41 5.26 5.29 11.52
CA VAL A 41 4.42 5.88 10.47
C VAL A 41 4.49 7.41 10.58
N LEU A 42 4.65 8.07 9.44
CA LEU A 42 4.83 9.51 9.32
C LEU A 42 3.87 10.06 8.27
N SER A 43 3.39 11.28 8.48
CA SER A 43 2.78 12.06 7.40
C SER A 43 3.87 12.56 6.47
N ALA A 44 3.64 12.44 5.17
CA ALA A 44 4.55 12.83 4.12
C ALA A 44 3.79 13.63 3.05
N THR A 45 4.54 14.20 2.11
CA THR A 45 4.01 14.86 0.93
C THR A 45 4.68 14.23 -0.29
N ALA A 46 3.89 13.77 -1.24
CA ALA A 46 4.39 13.23 -2.50
C ALA A 46 4.95 14.35 -3.39
N SER A 47 5.69 13.98 -4.44
CA SER A 47 6.32 14.94 -5.36
C SER A 47 5.31 15.83 -6.10
N ASP A 48 4.08 15.37 -6.25
CA ASP A 48 2.96 16.12 -6.84
C ASP A 48 2.25 17.04 -5.82
N GLY A 49 2.76 17.15 -4.58
CA GLY A 49 2.19 17.94 -3.50
C GLY A 49 1.02 17.27 -2.76
N SER A 50 0.63 16.06 -3.14
CA SER A 50 -0.45 15.34 -2.46
C SER A 50 -0.05 14.83 -1.07
N PRO A 51 -0.96 14.83 -0.09
CA PRO A 51 -0.68 14.25 1.23
C PRO A 51 -0.51 12.73 1.12
N ALA A 52 0.48 12.21 1.83
CA ALA A 52 0.77 10.78 1.89
C ALA A 52 1.03 10.33 3.33
N LEU A 53 0.98 9.02 3.55
CA LEU A 53 1.56 8.39 4.73
C LEU A 53 2.72 7.51 4.32
N LEU A 54 3.81 7.58 5.06
CA LEU A 54 5.00 6.74 4.94
C LEU A 54 5.11 5.86 6.19
N ALA A 55 5.13 4.55 6.01
CA ALA A 55 5.42 3.57 7.03
C ALA A 55 6.84 3.04 6.86
N LEU A 56 7.56 2.80 7.96
CA LEU A 56 8.95 2.38 8.00
C LEU A 56 9.11 1.27 9.04
N ALA A 57 9.89 0.25 8.69
CA ALA A 57 10.30 -0.82 9.58
C ALA A 57 11.82 -0.79 9.81
N LEU A 58 12.26 -1.27 10.96
CA LEU A 58 13.67 -1.35 11.36
C LEU A 58 14.49 -2.30 10.47
N ASP A 59 13.83 -3.22 9.77
CA ASP A 59 14.47 -4.11 8.80
C ASP A 59 14.71 -3.45 7.43
N GLY A 60 14.42 -2.15 7.31
CA GLY A 60 14.59 -1.36 6.10
C GLY A 60 13.39 -1.38 5.16
N SER A 61 12.33 -2.13 5.48
CA SER A 61 11.10 -2.12 4.69
C SER A 61 10.34 -0.81 4.87
N ALA A 62 9.66 -0.35 3.82
CA ALA A 62 8.86 0.87 3.85
C ALA A 62 7.54 0.66 3.10
N ALA A 63 6.52 1.46 3.40
CA ALA A 63 5.33 1.56 2.57
C ALA A 63 4.78 2.97 2.48
N VAL A 64 4.17 3.35 1.37
CA VAL A 64 3.59 4.65 1.12
C VAL A 64 2.16 4.50 0.63
N CYS A 65 1.29 5.39 1.07
CA CYS A 65 -0.06 5.55 0.53
C CYS A 65 -0.35 7.04 0.35
N SER A 66 -0.60 7.48 -0.88
CA SER A 66 -0.84 8.88 -1.26
C SER A 66 -2.27 9.16 -1.74
N THR A 67 -3.23 8.28 -1.41
CA THR A 67 -4.60 8.47 -1.88
C THR A 67 -5.27 9.67 -1.22
N ASN A 68 -6.02 10.45 -2.01
CA ASN A 68 -6.94 11.48 -1.51
C ASN A 68 -8.39 10.95 -1.37
N GLY A 69 -8.58 9.63 -1.50
CA GLY A 69 -9.89 8.97 -1.45
C GLY A 69 -10.77 9.19 -2.68
N ARG A 70 -10.30 9.91 -3.71
CA ARG A 70 -10.99 10.05 -5.01
C ARG A 70 -10.65 8.86 -5.91
N GLY A 71 -11.62 8.44 -6.72
CA GLY A 71 -11.49 7.29 -7.61
C GLY A 71 -11.94 5.97 -6.97
N ALA A 72 -11.88 4.89 -7.76
CA ALA A 72 -12.38 3.58 -7.35
C ALA A 72 -11.37 2.77 -6.51
N ALA A 73 -10.11 3.21 -6.41
CA ALA A 73 -9.05 2.43 -5.78
C ALA A 73 -7.99 3.28 -5.06
N ALA A 74 -7.30 2.65 -4.12
CA ALA A 74 -6.09 3.20 -3.47
C ALA A 74 -4.92 2.23 -3.68
N ALA A 75 -3.72 2.78 -3.85
CA ALA A 75 -2.49 2.00 -3.94
C ALA A 75 -1.70 2.13 -2.63
N VAL A 76 -1.08 1.03 -2.21
CA VAL A 76 -0.05 1.01 -1.17
C VAL A 76 1.23 0.52 -1.84
N ASP A 77 2.21 1.40 -1.97
CA ASP A 77 3.52 1.09 -2.52
C ASP A 77 4.42 0.62 -1.38
N ALA A 78 4.97 -0.59 -1.45
CA ALA A 78 5.86 -1.13 -0.44
C ALA A 78 7.26 -1.39 -1.02
N TRP A 79 8.30 -1.03 -0.26
CA TRP A 79 9.70 -1.31 -0.56
C TRP A 79 10.19 -2.32 0.46
N ALA A 80 10.99 -3.28 -0.01
CA ALA A 80 11.51 -4.34 0.85
C ALA A 80 12.99 -4.59 0.61
N ARG A 81 13.45 -5.74 1.11
CA ARG A 81 14.80 -6.29 1.00
C ARG A 81 15.35 -6.38 -0.42
N LEU A 82 14.49 -6.39 -1.46
CA LEU A 82 14.96 -6.31 -2.84
C LEU A 82 15.39 -4.87 -3.14
N ILE A 83 16.70 -4.63 -3.09
CA ILE A 83 17.30 -3.29 -3.20
C ILE A 83 16.80 -2.58 -4.46
N GLY A 84 16.18 -1.42 -4.26
CA GLY A 84 15.65 -0.58 -5.33
C GLY A 84 14.31 -1.01 -5.89
N ALA A 85 13.69 -2.10 -5.41
CA ALA A 85 12.37 -2.55 -5.88
C ALA A 85 11.22 -1.92 -5.09
N SER A 86 10.06 -1.81 -5.73
CA SER A 86 8.79 -1.54 -5.06
C SER A 86 7.67 -2.47 -5.55
N VAL A 87 6.73 -2.77 -4.67
CA VAL A 87 5.50 -3.49 -4.97
C VAL A 87 4.32 -2.59 -4.60
N SER A 88 3.58 -2.12 -5.59
CA SER A 88 2.31 -1.42 -5.43
C SER A 88 1.16 -2.43 -5.34
N THR A 89 0.41 -2.41 -4.25
CA THR A 89 -0.84 -3.18 -4.13
C THR A 89 -2.03 -2.24 -4.27
N ARG A 90 -2.89 -2.49 -5.27
CA ARG A 90 -4.07 -1.67 -5.54
C ARG A 90 -5.32 -2.31 -4.95
N PHE A 91 -6.06 -1.57 -4.13
CA PHE A 91 -7.26 -2.02 -3.43
C PHE A 91 -8.52 -1.34 -3.94
N ASP A 92 -9.62 -2.09 -4.08
CA ASP A 92 -10.92 -1.57 -4.46
C ASP A 92 -11.59 -0.82 -3.31
N LEU A 93 -11.65 0.50 -3.41
CA LEU A 93 -12.34 1.36 -2.44
C LEU A 93 -13.86 1.30 -2.59
N THR A 94 -14.42 0.70 -3.64
CA THR A 94 -15.88 0.59 -3.84
C THR A 94 -16.51 -0.52 -3.03
N ARG A 95 -15.72 -1.51 -2.60
CA ARG A 95 -16.15 -2.66 -1.80
C ARG A 95 -15.66 -2.54 -0.36
N ASP A 96 -16.49 -2.95 0.60
CA ASP A 96 -16.13 -2.84 2.01
C ASP A 96 -15.04 -3.82 2.45
N SER A 97 -14.92 -4.97 1.78
CA SER A 97 -13.86 -5.94 2.02
C SER A 97 -12.48 -5.48 1.53
N LEU A 98 -12.42 -4.38 0.75
CA LEU A 98 -11.19 -3.84 0.16
C LEU A 98 -10.37 -4.93 -0.56
N PRO A 99 -10.96 -5.66 -1.53
CA PRO A 99 -10.22 -6.68 -2.26
C PRO A 99 -9.09 -6.04 -3.08
N VAL A 100 -8.01 -6.80 -3.25
CA VAL A 100 -6.93 -6.43 -4.14
C VAL A 100 -7.44 -6.50 -5.59
N LEU A 101 -7.10 -5.50 -6.39
CA LEU A 101 -7.41 -5.41 -7.83
C LEU A 101 -6.22 -5.81 -8.68
N SER A 102 -5.02 -5.37 -8.29
CA SER A 102 -3.77 -5.66 -8.99
C SER A 102 -2.56 -5.48 -8.08
N TRP A 103 -1.45 -6.09 -8.48
CA TRP A 103 -0.12 -5.77 -7.98
C TRP A 103 0.73 -5.19 -9.09
N THR A 104 1.54 -4.19 -8.81
CA THR A 104 2.53 -3.66 -9.75
C THR A 104 3.91 -3.76 -9.11
N ILE A 105 4.84 -4.42 -9.78
CA ILE A 105 6.22 -4.59 -9.30
C ILE A 105 7.11 -3.70 -10.16
N TRP A 106 7.89 -2.84 -9.52
CA TRP A 106 8.95 -2.10 -10.17
C TRP A 106 10.31 -2.53 -9.59
N HIS A 107 11.31 -2.66 -10.46
CA HIS A 107 12.70 -2.91 -10.09
C HIS A 107 13.60 -2.25 -11.15
N PRO A 108 14.74 -1.65 -10.78
CA PRO A 108 15.61 -0.95 -11.73
C PRO A 108 16.09 -1.84 -12.88
N GLY A 109 16.21 -3.14 -12.64
CA GLY A 109 16.52 -4.13 -13.67
C GLY A 109 15.46 -4.28 -14.76
N PHE A 110 14.21 -3.87 -14.52
CA PHE A 110 13.15 -3.92 -15.53
C PHE A 110 13.17 -2.72 -16.49
N ASP A 111 13.80 -1.61 -16.10
CA ASP A 111 13.81 -0.38 -16.90
C ASP A 111 14.50 -0.55 -18.27
N ARG A 112 15.33 -1.59 -18.42
CA ARG A 112 15.98 -1.93 -19.70
C ARG A 112 15.10 -2.72 -20.69
N GLY A 113 13.87 -3.08 -20.31
CA GLY A 113 13.00 -3.87 -21.18
C GLY A 113 11.51 -3.62 -20.96
N THR A 114 11.00 -4.07 -19.82
CA THR A 114 9.55 -4.15 -19.54
C THR A 114 9.00 -2.99 -18.70
N GLY A 115 9.85 -2.24 -18.00
CA GLY A 115 9.40 -1.28 -16.98
C GLY A 115 8.64 -1.97 -15.84
N ALA A 116 7.69 -1.28 -15.21
CA ALA A 116 6.89 -1.87 -14.13
C ALA A 116 5.96 -2.99 -14.64
N LEU A 117 5.94 -4.13 -13.94
CA LEU A 117 5.11 -5.29 -14.28
C LEU A 117 3.82 -5.27 -13.48
N THR A 118 2.66 -5.33 -14.15
CA THR A 118 1.36 -5.36 -13.48
C THR A 118 0.72 -6.74 -13.59
N ILE A 119 0.32 -7.29 -12.45
CA ILE A 119 -0.41 -8.53 -12.31
C ILE A 119 -1.86 -8.18 -11.96
N ALA A 120 -2.76 -8.28 -12.93
CA ALA A 120 -4.20 -8.16 -12.68
C ALA A 120 -4.72 -9.42 -12.00
N LEU A 121 -5.64 -9.29 -11.02
CA LEU A 121 -6.24 -10.46 -10.38
C LEU A 121 -7.34 -11.12 -11.20
N GLU A 122 -7.80 -10.44 -12.25
CA GLU A 122 -8.77 -10.96 -13.21
C GLU A 122 -8.16 -12.16 -13.96
N GLY A 123 -8.87 -13.30 -13.96
CA GLY A 123 -8.41 -14.53 -14.63
C GLY A 123 -7.44 -15.40 -13.84
N LEU A 124 -6.90 -14.96 -12.70
CA LEU A 124 -6.07 -15.81 -11.84
C LEU A 124 -6.92 -16.78 -11.02
N THR A 125 -6.45 -18.03 -10.88
CA THR A 125 -7.05 -18.99 -9.94
C THR A 125 -6.79 -18.56 -8.49
N ASP A 126 -7.60 -19.04 -7.54
CA ASP A 126 -7.39 -18.74 -6.12
C ASP A 126 -6.08 -19.31 -5.56
N THR A 127 -5.55 -20.36 -6.19
CA THR A 127 -4.22 -20.90 -5.86
C THR A 127 -3.12 -19.94 -6.32
N ASP A 128 -3.19 -19.48 -7.58
CA ASP A 128 -2.22 -18.52 -8.12
C ASP A 128 -2.24 -17.20 -7.33
N ARG A 129 -3.43 -16.71 -7.00
CA ARG A 129 -3.60 -15.51 -6.17
C ARG A 129 -2.92 -15.66 -4.82
N ARG A 130 -3.11 -16.79 -4.13
CA ARG A 130 -2.49 -17.02 -2.81
C ARG A 130 -0.97 -17.15 -2.92
N GLN A 131 -0.48 -17.85 -3.94
CA GLN A 131 0.95 -18.05 -4.15
C GLN A 131 1.66 -16.72 -4.50
N VAL A 132 1.11 -15.96 -5.45
CA VAL A 132 1.62 -14.63 -5.83
C VAL A 132 1.55 -13.68 -4.64
N ALA A 133 0.42 -13.62 -3.92
CA ALA A 133 0.31 -12.79 -2.72
C ALA A 133 1.33 -13.17 -1.63
N GLY A 134 1.61 -14.46 -1.44
CA GLY A 134 2.64 -14.93 -0.51
C GLY A 134 4.04 -14.48 -0.92
N LEU A 135 4.40 -14.63 -2.19
CA LEU A 135 5.68 -14.18 -2.74
C LEU A 135 5.83 -12.66 -2.67
N LEU A 136 4.79 -11.92 -3.03
CA LEU A 136 4.80 -10.46 -2.97
C LEU A 136 4.90 -9.93 -1.55
N LYS A 137 4.31 -10.61 -0.55
CA LYS A 137 4.51 -10.25 0.85
C LYS A 137 5.98 -10.40 1.26
N VAL A 138 6.64 -11.50 0.87
CA VAL A 138 8.08 -11.69 1.13
C VAL A 138 8.92 -10.61 0.42
N LEU A 139 8.55 -10.26 -0.81
CA LEU A 139 9.20 -9.22 -1.59
C LEU A 139 8.82 -7.78 -1.18
N ALA A 140 7.80 -7.60 -0.34
CA ALA A 140 7.33 -6.32 0.19
C ALA A 140 7.74 -6.09 1.66
N GLY A 141 8.39 -7.09 2.29
CA GLY A 141 8.79 -7.09 3.71
C GLY A 141 7.77 -7.82 4.56
#